data_AF-A0A9D9V8Y1-F1
#
_entry.id   AF-A0A9D9V8Y1-F1
#
_cell.length_a   1.000
_cell.length_b   1.000
_cell.length_c   1.000
_cell.angle_alpha   90.00
_cell.angle_beta   90.00
_cell.angle_gamma   90.00
#
_symmetry.space_group_name_H-M   'P 1'
#
loop_
_entity.id
_entity.type
_entity.pdbx_description
1 polymer ?
#
loop_
_entity_poly.entity_id
_entity_poly.type
_entity_poly.pdbx_seq_one_letter_code
_entity_poly.pdbx_strand_id
1 'polypeptide(L)'
;PQVKSLEHFDWSNTPIQQEKLSSLTNCQFIEQKQNLLLIGGSGTGKSHIALGVAHKALADSFKVKFYLFSDLARQLLQAKEHRYEQSFMARLKRFHLLVIDELGYLPIDQQAGALLFELFSKLYETTSLIITTHLTFDEWAPLFGNAKASKAIIDRITHHCVILETGNKSWRLKEGSMPH
;
A
#
# COMPACT_ATOMS: atom_id res chain seq x y z
N PRO A 1 4.83 10.85 -9.36
CA PRO A 1 3.53 11.17 -8.70
C PRO A 1 3.46 12.65 -8.34
N GLN A 2 2.28 13.27 -8.43
CA GLN A 2 2.05 14.66 -8.00
C GLN A 2 2.22 14.78 -6.48
N VAL A 3 2.89 15.83 -5.99
CA VAL A 3 3.09 16.06 -4.56
C VAL A 3 1.74 16.40 -3.93
N LYS A 4 1.31 15.61 -2.94
CA LYS A 4 0.07 15.81 -2.18
C LYS A 4 0.39 15.77 -0.69
N SER A 5 0.20 16.89 0.00
CA SER A 5 0.42 17.01 1.45
C SER A 5 -0.79 16.51 2.24
N LEU A 6 -0.55 15.94 3.43
CA LEU A 6 -1.60 15.58 4.39
C LEU A 6 -2.30 16.83 4.95
N GLU A 7 -1.62 17.98 4.95
CA GLU A 7 -2.13 19.26 5.46
C GLU A 7 -3.33 19.78 4.66
N HIS A 8 -3.48 19.33 3.42
CA HIS A 8 -4.60 19.72 2.55
C HIS A 8 -5.69 18.64 2.46
N PHE A 9 -5.59 17.57 3.26
CA PHE A 9 -6.64 16.55 3.29
C PHE A 9 -7.75 16.97 4.25
N ASP A 10 -8.99 17.03 3.77
CA ASP A 10 -10.14 17.33 4.64
C ASP A 10 -10.53 16.07 5.44
N TRP A 11 -10.09 16.04 6.69
CA TRP A 11 -10.34 14.95 7.62
C TRP A 11 -11.78 14.93 8.17
N SER A 12 -12.59 15.96 7.93
CA SER A 12 -13.96 16.05 8.49
C SER A 12 -14.95 15.07 7.85
N ASN A 13 -14.65 14.59 6.64
CA ASN A 13 -15.53 13.72 5.85
C ASN A 13 -15.07 12.26 5.77
N THR A 14 -14.09 11.86 6.58
CA THR A 14 -13.56 10.50 6.65
C THR A 14 -13.94 9.84 7.99
N PRO A 15 -14.22 8.53 8.02
CA PRO A 15 -14.49 7.81 9.27
C PRO A 15 -13.22 7.54 10.11
N ILE A 16 -12.04 8.01 9.68
CA ILE A 16 -10.78 7.80 10.37
C ILE A 16 -10.71 8.65 11.66
N GLN A 17 -10.43 7.99 12.78
CA GLN A 17 -10.22 8.63 14.08
C GLN A 17 -8.94 9.49 14.08
N GLN A 18 -9.00 10.69 14.67
CA GLN A 18 -7.87 11.63 14.73
C GLN A 18 -6.63 11.06 15.42
N GLU A 19 -6.79 10.23 16.44
CA GLU A 19 -5.69 9.57 17.17
C GLU A 19 -4.86 8.65 16.26
N LYS A 20 -5.49 8.04 15.25
CA LYS A 20 -4.79 7.24 14.24
C LYS A 20 -4.05 8.11 13.22
N LEU A 21 -4.34 9.40 13.12
CA LEU A 21 -3.68 10.31 12.18
C LEU A 21 -2.37 10.84 12.73
N SER A 22 -2.32 11.17 14.02
CA SER A 22 -1.11 11.67 14.67
C SER A 22 0.01 10.63 14.72
N SER A 23 -0.31 9.35 14.88
CA SER A 23 0.66 8.25 14.80
C SER A 23 1.14 7.94 13.38
N LEU A 24 0.47 8.46 12.35
CA LEU A 24 0.89 8.34 10.95
C LEU A 24 1.78 9.52 10.53
N THR A 25 1.51 10.73 11.05
CA THR A 25 2.29 11.93 10.74
C THR A 25 3.65 11.97 11.42
N ASN A 26 3.88 11.19 12.47
CA ASN A 26 5.18 11.06 13.12
C ASN A 26 6.03 9.87 12.59
N CYS A 27 5.54 9.14 11.58
CA CYS A 27 6.21 7.97 10.99
C CYS A 27 6.55 6.83 11.98
N GLN A 28 5.99 6.81 13.18
CA GLN A 28 6.30 5.82 14.23
C GLN A 28 6.02 4.38 13.78
N PHE A 29 5.01 4.18 12.93
CA PHE A 29 4.70 2.87 12.36
C PHE A 29 5.86 2.30 11.51
N ILE A 30 6.66 3.16 10.87
CA ILE A 30 7.84 2.73 10.06
C ILE A 30 8.95 2.22 10.97
N GLU A 31 9.19 2.90 12.09
CA GLU A 31 10.18 2.50 13.09
C GLU A 31 9.79 1.17 13.75
N GLN A 32 8.50 0.99 14.03
CA GLN A 32 7.93 -0.21 14.62
C GLN A 32 7.73 -1.36 13.62
N LYS A 33 8.11 -1.19 12.35
CA LYS A 33 7.92 -2.19 11.28
C LYS A 33 6.46 -2.62 11.10
N GLN A 34 5.54 -1.71 11.41
CA GLN A 34 4.13 -1.89 11.14
C GLN A 34 3.81 -1.53 9.68
N ASN A 35 2.75 -2.13 9.18
CA ASN A 35 2.13 -1.79 7.91
C ASN A 35 1.00 -0.78 8.13
N LEU A 36 0.64 -0.07 7.07
CA LEU A 36 -0.54 0.76 6.98
C LEU A 36 -1.39 0.27 5.81
N LEU A 37 -2.62 -0.15 6.10
CA LEU A 37 -3.56 -0.60 5.09
C LEU A 37 -4.71 0.39 4.97
N LEU A 38 -4.89 0.95 3.77
CA LEU A 38 -5.95 1.89 3.42
C LEU A 38 -6.99 1.15 2.59
N ILE A 39 -8.20 1.00 3.13
CA ILE A 39 -9.31 0.25 2.49
C ILE A 39 -10.49 1.20 2.21
N GLY A 40 -11.16 1.04 1.08
CA GLY A 40 -12.41 1.75 0.78
C GLY A 40 -12.66 1.94 -0.71
N GLY A 41 -13.83 2.50 -1.06
CA GLY A 41 -14.27 2.69 -2.44
C GLY A 41 -13.40 3.61 -3.29
N SER A 42 -13.64 3.65 -4.60
CA SER A 42 -12.89 4.53 -5.51
C SER A 42 -13.06 6.01 -5.13
N GLY A 43 -11.96 6.78 -5.19
CA GLY A 43 -11.99 8.22 -4.92
C GLY A 43 -12.13 8.64 -3.46
N THR A 44 -12.00 7.73 -2.49
CA THR A 44 -12.15 8.02 -1.04
C THR A 44 -10.91 8.63 -0.38
N GLY A 45 -9.83 8.88 -1.13
CA GLY A 45 -8.63 9.54 -0.62
C GLY A 45 -7.46 8.63 -0.25
N LYS A 46 -7.57 7.29 -0.38
CA LYS A 46 -6.52 6.32 -0.03
C LYS A 46 -5.14 6.67 -0.60
N SER A 47 -5.02 6.82 -1.92
CA SER A 47 -3.74 7.14 -2.57
C SER A 47 -3.21 8.52 -2.16
N HIS A 48 -4.09 9.48 -1.85
CA HIS A 48 -3.70 10.79 -1.31
C HIS A 48 -3.07 10.63 0.07
N ILE A 49 -3.73 9.90 0.98
CA ILE A 49 -3.21 9.63 2.33
C ILE A 49 -1.86 8.90 2.24
N ALA A 50 -1.78 7.85 1.40
CA ALA A 50 -0.55 7.08 1.19
C ALA A 50 0.62 7.97 0.71
N LEU A 51 0.37 8.86 -0.26
CA LEU A 51 1.38 9.80 -0.75
C LEU A 51 1.77 10.83 0.30
N GLY A 52 0.81 11.34 1.07
CA GLY A 52 1.08 12.30 2.13
C GLY A 52 1.94 11.72 3.25
N VAL A 53 1.65 10.49 3.70
CA VAL A 53 2.49 9.78 4.67
C VAL A 53 3.87 9.49 4.10
N ALA A 54 3.96 9.05 2.84
CA ALA A 54 5.24 8.82 2.16
C ALA A 54 6.08 10.10 2.04
N HIS A 55 5.45 11.24 1.77
CA HIS A 55 6.12 12.53 1.70
C HIS A 55 6.69 12.94 3.07
N LYS A 56 5.92 12.75 4.15
CA LYS A 56 6.42 12.99 5.50
C LYS A 56 7.59 12.08 5.85
N ALA A 57 7.50 10.79 5.51
CA ALA A 57 8.59 9.85 5.71
C ALA A 57 9.87 10.23 4.96
N LEU A 58 9.74 10.74 3.72
CA LEU A 58 10.88 11.29 2.96
C LEU A 58 11.49 12.52 3.65
N ALA A 59 10.66 13.42 4.18
CA ALA A 59 11.12 14.58 4.94
C ALA A 59 11.88 14.18 6.22
N ASP A 60 11.47 13.08 6.85
CA ASP A 60 12.14 12.47 8.01
C ASP A 60 13.32 11.55 7.61
N SER A 61 13.84 11.70 6.39
CA SER A 61 15.00 10.96 5.88
C SER A 61 14.83 9.44 5.74
N PHE A 62 13.59 8.92 5.73
CA PHE A 62 13.36 7.52 5.41
C PHE A 62 13.53 7.26 3.91
N LYS A 63 14.13 6.11 3.55
CA LYS A 63 14.16 5.59 2.18
C LYS A 63 12.79 5.04 1.83
N VAL A 64 12.08 5.74 0.95
CA VAL A 64 10.74 5.36 0.49
C VAL A 64 10.76 4.98 -0.99
N LYS A 65 9.95 4.00 -1.38
CA LYS A 65 9.69 3.69 -2.80
C LYS A 65 8.21 3.46 -3.04
N PHE A 66 7.71 3.96 -4.17
CA PHE A 66 6.32 3.80 -4.58
C PHE A 66 6.22 2.85 -5.79
N TYR A 67 5.18 2.02 -5.80
CA TYR A 67 4.75 1.18 -6.91
C TYR A 67 3.23 1.17 -7.03
N LEU A 68 2.71 1.16 -8.26
CA LEU A 68 1.42 0.54 -8.52
C LEU A 68 1.58 -0.98 -8.37
N PHE A 69 0.58 -1.66 -7.79
CA PHE A 69 0.63 -3.10 -7.57
C PHE A 69 0.88 -3.88 -8.87
N SER A 70 0.21 -3.51 -9.96
CA SER A 70 0.36 -4.11 -11.29
C SER A 70 1.76 -3.90 -11.88
N ASP A 71 2.36 -2.73 -11.66
CA ASP A 71 3.71 -2.43 -12.14
C ASP A 71 4.77 -3.19 -11.35
N LEU A 72 4.58 -3.37 -10.03
CA LEU A 72 5.45 -4.21 -9.21
C LEU A 72 5.39 -5.66 -9.68
N ALA A 73 4.18 -6.19 -9.94
CA ALA A 73 3.99 -7.52 -10.49
C ALA A 73 4.73 -7.70 -11.82
N ARG A 74 4.61 -6.74 -12.74
CA ARG A 74 5.29 -6.74 -14.04
C ARG A 74 6.82 -6.69 -13.89
N GLN A 75 7.34 -5.83 -13.00
CA GLN A 75 8.78 -5.74 -12.76
C GLN A 75 9.36 -7.02 -12.14
N LEU A 76 8.59 -7.70 -11.29
CA LEU A 76 9.00 -9.01 -10.75
C LEU A 76 9.07 -10.07 -11.84
N LEU A 77 8.08 -10.13 -12.75
CA LEU A 77 8.11 -11.04 -13.90
C LEU A 77 9.33 -10.77 -14.79
N GLN A 78 9.56 -9.51 -15.15
CA GLN A 78 10.73 -9.11 -15.95
C GLN A 78 12.05 -9.49 -15.24
N ALA A 79 12.12 -9.27 -13.93
CA ALA A 79 13.28 -9.66 -13.14
C ALA A 79 13.49 -11.18 -13.15
N LYS A 80 12.41 -11.96 -13.12
CA LYS A 80 12.45 -13.42 -13.20
C LYS A 80 12.92 -13.90 -14.57
N GLU A 81 12.40 -13.31 -15.64
CA GLU A 81 12.78 -13.61 -17.03
C GLU A 81 14.30 -13.44 -17.24
N HIS A 82 14.85 -12.34 -16.73
CA HIS A 82 16.27 -12.04 -16.80
C HIS A 82 17.10 -12.56 -15.61
N ARG A 83 16.51 -13.42 -14.76
CA ARG A 83 17.17 -14.13 -13.64
C ARG A 83 17.84 -13.22 -12.59
N TYR A 84 17.27 -12.05 -12.33
CA TYR A 84 17.73 -11.13 -11.28
C TYR A 84 16.67 -10.85 -10.21
N GLU A 85 15.58 -11.62 -10.14
CA GLU A 85 14.48 -11.44 -9.19
C GLU A 85 14.93 -11.41 -7.73
N GLN A 86 15.89 -12.25 -7.34
CA GLN A 86 16.40 -12.28 -5.97
C GLN A 86 17.14 -10.98 -5.61
N SER A 87 17.95 -10.45 -6.55
CA SER A 87 18.62 -9.17 -6.37
C SER A 87 17.64 -8.00 -6.34
N PHE A 88 16.57 -8.08 -7.14
CA PHE A 88 15.50 -7.08 -7.15
C PHE A 88 14.77 -7.04 -5.80
N MET A 89 14.34 -8.20 -5.28
CA MET A 89 13.71 -8.30 -3.96
C MET A 89 14.66 -7.84 -2.84
N ALA A 90 15.94 -8.24 -2.88
CA ALA A 90 16.94 -7.81 -1.91
C ALA A 90 17.16 -6.29 -1.91
N ARG A 91 17.09 -5.64 -3.08
CA ARG A 91 17.12 -4.18 -3.20
C ARG A 91 15.90 -3.54 -2.54
N LEU A 92 14.71 -4.12 -2.68
CA LEU A 92 13.49 -3.60 -2.07
C LEU A 92 13.53 -3.63 -0.53
N LYS A 93 14.19 -4.64 0.06
CA LYS A 93 14.41 -4.71 1.52
C LYS A 93 15.26 -3.57 2.09
N ARG A 94 16.00 -2.83 1.25
CA ARG A 94 16.84 -1.69 1.67
C ARG A 94 16.05 -0.40 1.91
N PHE A 95 14.77 -0.38 1.52
CA PHE A 95 13.87 0.72 1.82
C PHE A 95 13.27 0.53 3.21
N HIS A 96 13.01 1.65 3.89
CA HIS A 96 12.30 1.63 5.16
C HIS A 96 10.80 1.47 4.94
N LEU A 97 10.28 2.03 3.83
CA LEU A 97 8.87 2.01 3.47
C LEU A 97 8.69 1.73 1.97
N LEU A 98 7.80 0.80 1.64
CA LEU A 98 7.26 0.64 0.29
C LEU A 98 5.78 1.01 0.26
N VAL A 99 5.39 1.85 -0.70
CA VAL A 99 3.98 2.15 -0.99
C VAL A 99 3.55 1.32 -2.18
N ILE A 100 2.53 0.49 -1.98
CA ILE A 100 1.92 -0.38 -2.98
C ILE A 100 0.47 0.09 -3.19
N ASP A 101 0.26 0.87 -4.24
CA ASP A 101 -1.03 1.48 -4.53
C ASP A 101 -1.86 0.59 -5.48
N GLU A 102 -3.18 0.68 -5.36
CA GLU A 102 -4.17 0.01 -6.22
C GLU A 102 -4.09 -1.53 -6.23
N LEU A 103 -3.90 -2.15 -5.06
CA LEU A 103 -3.94 -3.60 -4.94
C LEU A 103 -5.33 -4.13 -5.32
N GLY A 104 -5.33 -5.08 -6.26
CA GLY A 104 -6.52 -5.80 -6.71
C GLY A 104 -7.31 -5.16 -7.85
N TYR A 105 -6.82 -4.06 -8.44
CA TYR A 105 -7.51 -3.40 -9.56
C TYR A 105 -7.38 -4.12 -10.90
N LEU A 106 -6.21 -4.66 -11.21
CA LEU A 106 -5.94 -5.38 -12.44
C LEU A 106 -5.66 -6.86 -12.13
N PRO A 107 -6.13 -7.79 -12.98
CA PRO A 107 -5.74 -9.18 -12.86
C PRO A 107 -4.23 -9.31 -13.04
N ILE A 108 -3.63 -10.23 -12.29
CA ILE A 108 -2.21 -10.55 -12.38
C ILE A 108 -2.03 -12.02 -12.73
N ASP A 109 -0.96 -12.31 -13.46
CA ASP A 109 -0.58 -13.67 -13.83
C ASP A 109 -0.21 -14.50 -12.58
N GLN A 110 -0.44 -15.82 -12.64
CA GLN A 110 -0.18 -16.73 -11.52
C GLN A 110 1.30 -16.71 -11.09
N GLN A 111 2.24 -16.62 -12.05
CA GLN A 111 3.66 -16.52 -11.76
C GLN A 111 3.99 -15.21 -11.03
N ALA A 112 3.33 -14.12 -11.41
CA ALA A 112 3.48 -12.85 -10.72
C ALA A 112 2.95 -12.93 -9.27
N GLY A 113 1.82 -13.60 -9.07
CA GLY A 113 1.25 -13.86 -7.73
C GLY A 113 2.23 -14.62 -6.82
N ALA A 114 2.91 -15.64 -7.34
CA ALA A 114 3.94 -16.37 -6.60
C ALA A 114 5.16 -15.50 -6.25
N LEU A 115 5.62 -14.65 -7.17
CA LEU A 115 6.73 -13.72 -6.91
C LEU A 115 6.35 -12.63 -5.90
N LEU A 116 5.12 -12.13 -5.94
CA LEU A 116 4.59 -11.19 -4.95
C LEU A 116 4.50 -11.83 -3.57
N PHE A 117 4.06 -13.10 -3.49
CA PHE A 117 4.09 -13.87 -2.24
C PHE A 117 5.51 -13.95 -1.66
N GLU A 118 6.50 -14.28 -2.50
CA GLU A 118 7.89 -14.35 -2.06
C GLU A 118 8.40 -12.99 -1.58
N LEU A 119 8.12 -11.93 -2.34
CA LEU A 119 8.51 -10.57 -1.98
C LEU A 119 7.91 -10.14 -0.63
N PHE A 120 6.59 -10.24 -0.47
CA PHE A 120 5.93 -9.84 0.78
C PHE A 120 6.37 -10.68 1.98
N SER A 121 6.62 -11.97 1.78
CA SER A 121 7.20 -12.83 2.82
C SER A 121 8.60 -12.35 3.23
N LYS A 122 9.41 -11.86 2.29
CA LYS A 122 10.75 -11.33 2.59
C LYS A 122 10.71 -9.96 3.27
N LEU A 123 9.68 -9.15 3.04
CA LEU A 123 9.53 -7.80 3.61
C LEU A 123 8.93 -7.81 5.01
N TYR A 124 8.16 -8.85 5.35
CA TYR A 124 7.60 -9.07 6.68
C TYR A 124 8.63 -8.81 7.80
N GLU A 125 8.22 -8.01 8.79
CA GLU A 125 9.03 -7.55 9.94
C GLU A 125 10.34 -6.79 9.60
N THR A 126 10.60 -6.47 8.34
CA THR A 126 11.85 -5.80 7.92
C THR A 126 11.62 -4.45 7.22
N THR A 127 10.58 -4.36 6.40
CA THR A 127 10.20 -3.16 5.66
C THR A 127 8.71 -2.92 5.81
N SER A 128 8.34 -1.72 6.24
CA SER A 128 6.94 -1.33 6.36
C SER A 128 6.28 -1.18 4.99
N LEU A 129 5.02 -1.55 4.89
CA LEU A 129 4.20 -1.39 3.70
C LEU A 129 3.10 -0.37 3.95
N ILE A 130 2.89 0.55 3.02
CA ILE A 130 1.59 1.19 2.83
C ILE A 130 0.91 0.49 1.68
N ILE A 131 -0.29 -0.04 1.89
CA ILE A 131 -1.07 -0.68 0.83
C ILE A 131 -2.40 0.06 0.69
N THR A 132 -2.81 0.36 -0.54
CA THR A 132 -4.18 0.83 -0.81
C THR A 132 -4.95 -0.23 -1.57
N THR A 133 -6.21 -0.42 -1.20
CA THR A 133 -7.10 -1.36 -1.89
C THR A 133 -8.56 -0.92 -1.79
N HIS A 134 -9.37 -1.37 -2.73
CA HIS A 134 -10.83 -1.34 -2.62
C HIS A 134 -11.42 -2.69 -2.20
N LEU A 135 -10.59 -3.73 -2.17
CA LEU A 135 -10.98 -5.09 -1.85
C LEU A 135 -11.05 -5.32 -0.34
N THR A 136 -12.02 -6.13 0.06
CA THR A 136 -12.06 -6.80 1.37
C THR A 136 -11.01 -7.92 1.42
N PHE A 137 -10.65 -8.40 2.61
CA PHE A 137 -9.62 -9.44 2.74
C PHE A 137 -9.96 -10.76 2.05
N ASP A 138 -11.23 -11.13 2.00
CA ASP A 138 -11.67 -12.36 1.33
C ASP A 138 -11.42 -12.32 -0.18
N GLU A 139 -11.43 -11.12 -0.76
CA GLU A 139 -11.18 -10.87 -2.19
C GLU A 139 -9.69 -10.87 -2.56
N TRP A 140 -8.78 -10.98 -1.58
CA TRP A 140 -7.34 -11.08 -1.84
C TRP A 140 -6.91 -12.51 -2.17
N ALA A 141 -7.75 -13.51 -1.87
CA ALA A 141 -7.48 -14.93 -2.11
C ALA A 141 -6.96 -15.27 -3.54
N PRO A 142 -7.50 -14.70 -4.64
CA PRO A 142 -7.00 -15.00 -5.98
C PRO A 142 -5.67 -14.33 -6.35
N LEU A 143 -5.18 -13.35 -5.58
CA LEU A 143 -4.03 -12.52 -5.98
C LEU A 143 -2.68 -13.26 -5.84
N PHE A 144 -2.53 -14.13 -4.85
CA PHE A 144 -1.23 -14.74 -4.52
C PHE A 144 -1.12 -16.21 -4.96
N GLY A 145 -1.82 -16.58 -6.02
CA GLY A 145 -1.72 -17.87 -6.70
C GLY A 145 -2.56 -19.00 -6.12
N ASN A 146 -2.66 -19.14 -4.79
CA ASN A 146 -3.59 -20.08 -4.16
C ASN A 146 -4.10 -19.59 -2.79
N ALA A 147 -5.23 -20.14 -2.34
CA ALA A 147 -5.90 -19.71 -1.11
C ALA A 147 -5.01 -19.81 0.15
N LYS A 148 -4.15 -20.83 0.24
CA LYS A 148 -3.26 -21.02 1.40
C LYS A 148 -2.16 -19.94 1.43
N ALA A 149 -1.57 -19.65 0.28
CA ALA A 149 -0.56 -18.61 0.12
C ALA A 149 -1.16 -17.22 0.41
N SER A 150 -2.34 -16.93 -0.12
CA SER A 150 -3.03 -15.67 0.12
C SER A 150 -3.38 -15.47 1.59
N LYS A 151 -3.93 -16.49 2.26
CA LYS A 151 -4.20 -16.41 3.71
C LYS A 151 -2.92 -16.12 4.50
N ALA A 152 -1.83 -16.80 4.18
CA ALA A 152 -0.55 -16.59 4.87
C ALA A 152 0.06 -15.19 4.62
N ILE A 153 -0.21 -14.57 3.47
CA ILE A 153 0.21 -13.18 3.20
C ILE A 153 -0.69 -12.18 3.91
N ILE A 154 -2.00 -12.39 3.89
CA ILE A 154 -2.95 -11.55 4.63
C ILE A 154 -2.54 -11.53 6.10
N ASP A 155 -2.37 -12.69 6.73
CA ASP A 155 -1.90 -12.79 8.13
C ASP A 155 -0.63 -11.99 8.38
N ARG A 156 0.40 -12.15 7.52
CA ARG A 156 1.67 -11.42 7.69
C ARG A 156 1.52 -9.92 7.52
N ILE A 157 0.72 -9.48 6.55
CA ILE A 157 0.48 -8.06 6.29
C ILE A 157 -0.32 -7.45 7.46
N THR A 158 -1.29 -8.17 8.02
CA THR A 158 -2.20 -7.67 9.05
C THR A 158 -1.72 -7.88 10.48
N HIS A 159 -0.73 -8.75 10.73
CA HIS A 159 -0.22 -9.04 12.08
C HIS A 159 0.25 -7.78 12.83
N HIS A 160 0.98 -6.90 12.14
CA HIS A 160 1.42 -5.61 12.65
C HIS A 160 0.94 -4.51 11.70
N CYS A 161 -0.34 -4.15 11.78
CA CYS A 161 -0.94 -3.25 10.81
C CYS A 161 -1.89 -2.23 11.44
N VAL A 162 -1.76 -0.99 11.01
CA VAL A 162 -2.77 0.05 11.19
C VAL A 162 -3.72 -0.04 10.00
N ILE A 163 -4.98 -0.40 10.25
CA ILE A 163 -6.02 -0.40 9.22
C ILE A 163 -6.82 0.90 9.29
N LEU A 164 -6.87 1.60 8.17
CA LEU A 164 -7.64 2.81 7.96
C LEU A 164 -8.70 2.57 6.88
N GLU A 165 -9.96 2.57 7.30
CA GLU A 165 -11.09 2.56 6.39
C GLU A 165 -11.44 3.99 5.97
N THR A 166 -11.54 4.22 4.67
CA THR A 166 -11.86 5.53 4.08
C THR A 166 -13.33 5.66 3.68
N GLY A 167 -14.13 4.62 3.94
CA GLY A 167 -15.54 4.54 3.55
C GLY A 167 -15.73 4.40 2.04
N ASN A 168 -16.92 4.79 1.56
CA ASN A 168 -17.34 4.64 0.15
C ASN A 168 -17.71 5.97 -0.53
N LYS A 169 -17.66 7.10 0.19
CA LYS A 169 -17.98 8.41 -0.37
C LYS A 169 -16.78 8.95 -1.15
N SER A 170 -16.94 9.09 -2.47
CA SER A 170 -15.88 9.57 -3.37
C SER A 170 -15.72 11.09 -3.29
N TRP A 171 -14.49 11.56 -3.08
CA TRP A 171 -14.10 12.97 -3.15
C TRP A 171 -14.11 13.51 -4.58
N ARG A 172 -13.82 12.66 -5.57
CA ARG A 172 -13.81 13.05 -6.99
C ARG A 172 -15.19 13.55 -7.47
N LEU A 173 -16.27 13.03 -6.86
CA LEU A 173 -17.64 13.47 -7.15
C LEU A 173 -17.96 14.84 -6.54
N LYS A 174 -17.29 15.23 -5.44
CA LYS A 174 -17.47 16.55 -4.81
C LYS A 174 -16.77 17.66 -5.58
N GLU A 175 -15.56 17.41 -6.11
CA GLU A 175 -14.84 18.42 -6.92
C GLU A 175 -15.51 18.65 -8.28
N GLY A 176 -16.11 17.61 -8.88
CA GLY A 176 -16.83 17.73 -10.16
C GLY A 176 -18.24 18.33 -10.08
N SER A 177 -18.74 18.64 -8.88
CA SER A 177 -20.09 19.19 -8.66
C SER A 177 -20.10 20.65 -8.17
N MET A 178 -18.94 21.34 -8.17
CA MET A 178 -18.95 22.79 -8.05
C MET A 178 -19.42 23.40 -9.37
N PRO A 179 -20.58 24.10 -9.41
CA PRO A 179 -20.95 24.86 -10.59
C PRO A 179 -19.90 25.96 -10.80
N HIS A 180 -19.46 26.12 -12.04
CA HIS A 180 -18.67 27.27 -12.49
C HIS A 180 -19.41 28.58 -12.22
#